data_AF-A0AAD6TN84-F1
#
_entry.id   AF-A0AAD6TN84-F1
#
_cell.length_a   1.000
_cell.length_b   1.000
_cell.length_c   1.000
_cell.angle_alpha   90.00
_cell.angle_beta   90.00
_cell.angle_gamma   90.00
#
_symmetry.space_group_name_H-M   'P 1'
#
loop_
_entity.id
_entity.type
_entity.pdbx_description
1 polymer ?
#
loop_
_entity_poly.entity_id
_entity_poly.type
_entity_poly.pdbx_seq_one_letter_code
_entity_poly.pdbx_strand_id
1 'polypeptide(L)'
;MPPTECASCGIPASMRCVGCMDAPEYKRGDAPSIAYCGVKCQNSHWSVHKGRCAVLRKRTRLLRVAKILRAALLTYREVLFDIPLARIELREGVLYLYRHPSKKISLRPFPGHLTTSVEHKEAALTHNQCTLAQSLLGPLARKLLAGVASPIETLDLHIGKPLVPTVLVEAHNNQNSGGGPHTMLKVGVHSSGETWIVDPAGCQYGFRDVLIPYDRYFEEKACTIVSPPKAYLAHETTDLEFMDKFFANQPLMRMGSMAALNDGHRKGRTVFATFVDKRVGSGKDFFDSFKSFNGSAAEFEAKLKGFVGELKKHLETKAVA
;
A
#
# COMPACT_ATOMS: atom_id res chain seq x y z
N MET A 1 -1.39 -31.17 -0.08
CA MET A 1 -2.59 -30.74 -0.83
C MET A 1 -3.10 -31.95 -1.60
N PRO A 2 -4.42 -32.20 -1.66
CA PRO A 2 -4.95 -33.28 -2.48
C PRO A 2 -4.53 -33.08 -3.95
N PRO A 3 -4.24 -34.17 -4.70
CA PRO A 3 -3.90 -34.07 -6.12
C PRO A 3 -5.06 -33.42 -6.87
N THR A 4 -4.76 -32.32 -7.57
CA THR A 4 -5.71 -31.67 -8.47
C THR A 4 -5.76 -32.43 -9.79
N GLU A 5 -6.94 -32.54 -10.41
CA GLU A 5 -7.08 -33.15 -11.73
C GLU A 5 -6.56 -32.23 -12.84
N CYS A 6 -6.00 -32.83 -13.89
CA CYS A 6 -5.55 -32.11 -15.08
C CYS A 6 -6.76 -31.50 -15.79
N ALA A 7 -6.78 -30.18 -15.96
CA ALA A 7 -7.89 -29.48 -16.61
C ALA A 7 -8.09 -29.85 -18.10
N SER A 8 -7.15 -30.57 -18.71
CA SER A 8 -7.28 -31.05 -20.08
C SER A 8 -7.69 -32.51 -20.21
N CYS A 9 -7.30 -33.39 -19.27
CA CYS A 9 -7.47 -34.85 -19.44
C CYS A 9 -7.92 -35.60 -18.18
N GLY A 10 -8.16 -34.91 -17.05
CA GLY A 10 -8.71 -35.49 -15.83
C GLY A 10 -7.74 -36.27 -14.93
N ILE A 11 -6.55 -36.63 -15.42
CA ILE A 11 -5.58 -37.41 -14.60
C ILE A 11 -4.92 -36.54 -13.51
N PRO A 12 -4.36 -37.15 -12.44
CA PRO A 12 -3.66 -36.41 -11.38
C PRO A 12 -2.58 -35.46 -11.92
N ALA A 13 -2.57 -34.23 -11.42
CA ALA A 13 -1.74 -33.14 -11.91
C ALA A 13 -1.25 -32.24 -10.77
N SER A 14 0.01 -31.80 -10.87
CA SER A 14 0.64 -30.87 -9.93
C SER A 14 1.16 -29.59 -10.61
N MET A 15 1.34 -29.59 -11.93
CA MET A 15 1.87 -28.44 -12.66
C MET A 15 0.80 -27.35 -12.79
N ARG A 16 0.98 -26.22 -12.10
CA ARG A 16 0.06 -25.09 -12.16
C ARG A 16 0.43 -24.10 -13.25
N CYS A 17 -0.55 -23.37 -13.76
CA CYS A 17 -0.27 -22.26 -14.68
C CYS A 17 0.45 -21.12 -13.95
N VAL A 18 1.75 -20.94 -14.21
CA VAL A 18 2.57 -19.86 -13.63
C VAL A 18 1.99 -18.46 -13.88
N GLY A 19 1.22 -18.28 -14.96
CA GLY A 19 0.57 -17.02 -15.25
C GLY A 19 -0.49 -16.64 -14.22
N CYS A 20 -1.38 -17.56 -13.85
CA CYS A 20 -2.57 -17.23 -13.05
C CYS A 20 -2.58 -17.86 -11.66
N MET A 21 -1.55 -18.63 -11.30
CA MET A 21 -1.43 -19.16 -9.94
C MET A 21 -1.41 -18.02 -8.92
N ASP A 22 -2.04 -18.29 -7.77
CA ASP A 22 -2.11 -17.40 -6.61
C ASP A 22 -2.75 -16.02 -6.89
N ALA A 23 -3.55 -15.92 -7.96
CA ALA A 23 -4.34 -14.73 -8.21
C ALA A 23 -5.38 -14.53 -7.09
N PRO A 24 -5.55 -13.29 -6.58
CA PRO A 24 -6.55 -13.04 -5.55
C PRO A 24 -7.96 -13.21 -6.11
N GLU A 25 -8.85 -13.70 -5.25
CA GLU A 25 -10.28 -13.83 -5.55
C GLU A 25 -10.96 -12.47 -5.56
N TYR A 26 -11.77 -12.21 -6.59
CA TYR A 26 -12.68 -11.06 -6.62
C TYR A 26 -14.00 -11.45 -5.98
N LYS A 27 -14.56 -12.58 -6.43
CA LYS A 27 -15.66 -13.31 -5.78
C LYS A 27 -15.14 -14.64 -5.24
N ARG A 28 -15.76 -15.12 -4.16
CA ARG A 28 -15.38 -16.39 -3.55
C ARG A 28 -15.36 -17.52 -4.60
N GLY A 29 -14.23 -18.20 -4.73
CA GLY A 29 -14.03 -19.32 -5.67
C GLY A 29 -13.79 -18.93 -7.14
N ASP A 30 -13.70 -17.64 -7.48
CA ASP A 30 -13.57 -17.22 -8.89
C ASP A 30 -12.13 -17.26 -9.45
N ALA A 31 -11.15 -17.52 -8.58
CA ALA A 31 -9.74 -17.75 -8.91
C ALA A 31 -9.29 -19.19 -8.58
N PRO A 32 -9.93 -20.24 -9.14
CA PRO A 32 -9.57 -21.61 -8.89
C PRO A 32 -8.16 -21.91 -9.43
N SER A 33 -7.41 -22.69 -8.67
CA SER A 33 -6.13 -23.21 -9.12
C SER A 33 -6.35 -24.18 -10.27
N ILE A 34 -5.75 -23.90 -11.43
CA ILE A 34 -5.74 -24.81 -12.57
C ILE A 34 -4.45 -25.62 -12.59
N ALA A 35 -4.57 -26.93 -12.79
CA ALA A 35 -3.45 -27.87 -12.86
C ALA A 35 -3.43 -28.64 -14.18
N TYR A 36 -2.24 -29.03 -14.59
CA TYR A 36 -1.98 -29.82 -15.78
C TYR A 36 -0.98 -30.94 -15.45
N CYS A 37 -1.11 -32.09 -16.10
CA CYS A 37 -0.10 -33.15 -15.96
C CYS A 37 1.18 -32.85 -16.76
N GLY A 38 1.15 -31.86 -17.66
CA GLY A 38 2.31 -31.40 -18.42
C GLY A 38 1.98 -30.31 -19.44
N VAL A 39 3.03 -29.77 -20.07
CA VAL A 39 2.95 -28.65 -21.01
C VAL A 39 2.06 -28.95 -22.22
N LYS A 40 2.02 -30.21 -22.68
CA LYS A 40 1.14 -30.63 -23.79
C LYS A 40 -0.34 -30.41 -23.46
N CYS A 41 -0.79 -30.82 -22.27
CA CYS A 41 -2.16 -30.60 -21.81
C CYS A 41 -2.47 -29.12 -21.58
N GLN A 42 -1.51 -28.35 -21.07
CA GLN A 42 -1.67 -26.90 -20.95
C GLN A 42 -1.87 -26.22 -22.31
N ASN A 43 -1.07 -26.59 -23.32
CA ASN A 43 -1.17 -26.04 -24.67
C ASN A 43 -2.49 -26.44 -25.34
N SER A 44 -2.92 -27.68 -25.17
CA SER A 44 -4.21 -28.16 -25.68
C SER A 44 -5.39 -27.40 -25.07
N HIS A 45 -5.36 -27.15 -23.76
CA HIS A 45 -6.41 -26.39 -23.07
C HIS A 45 -6.28 -24.85 -23.23
N TRP A 46 -5.24 -24.36 -23.91
CA TRP A 46 -4.92 -22.92 -23.93
C TRP A 46 -6.01 -22.05 -24.55
N SER A 47 -6.68 -22.51 -25.61
CA SER A 47 -7.76 -21.77 -26.28
C SER A 47 -8.90 -21.41 -25.31
N VAL A 48 -9.22 -22.30 -24.38
CA VAL A 48 -10.24 -22.11 -23.34
C VAL A 48 -9.67 -21.30 -22.16
N HIS A 49 -8.44 -21.60 -21.74
CA HIS A 49 -7.83 -20.99 -20.56
C HIS A 49 -7.37 -19.53 -20.76
N LYS A 50 -6.97 -19.14 -21.97
CA LYS A 50 -6.26 -17.88 -22.27
C LYS A 50 -6.99 -16.64 -21.75
N GLY A 51 -8.30 -16.55 -21.97
CA GLY A 51 -9.11 -15.40 -21.54
C GLY A 51 -9.12 -15.24 -20.02
N ARG A 52 -9.42 -16.33 -19.30
CA ARG A 52 -9.41 -16.36 -17.83
C ARG A 52 -8.01 -16.10 -17.26
N CYS A 53 -6.99 -16.70 -17.85
CA CYS A 53 -5.60 -16.50 -17.47
C CYS A 53 -5.20 -15.01 -17.54
N ALA A 54 -5.67 -14.28 -18.56
CA ALA A 54 -5.40 -12.86 -18.70
C ALA A 54 -6.00 -12.02 -17.56
N VAL A 55 -7.23 -12.31 -17.13
CA VAL A 55 -7.88 -11.64 -16.00
C VAL A 55 -7.14 -11.92 -14.69
N LEU A 56 -6.88 -13.20 -14.40
CA LEU A 56 -6.19 -13.60 -13.17
C LEU A 56 -4.75 -13.03 -13.09
N ARG A 57 -4.03 -12.98 -14.21
CA ARG A 57 -2.72 -12.30 -14.29
C ARG A 57 -2.78 -10.84 -13.88
N LYS A 58 -3.81 -10.11 -14.31
CA LYS A 58 -4.00 -8.70 -13.93
C LYS A 58 -4.27 -8.57 -12.44
N ARG A 59 -5.06 -9.48 -11.84
CA ARG A 59 -5.30 -9.52 -10.39
C ARG A 59 -4.01 -9.78 -9.61
N THR A 60 -3.20 -10.77 -10.02
CA THR A 60 -1.89 -11.03 -9.40
C THR A 60 -0.98 -9.82 -9.51
N ARG A 61 -0.94 -9.18 -10.69
CA ARG A 61 -0.17 -7.95 -10.90
C ARG A 61 -0.64 -6.84 -9.98
N LEU A 62 -1.94 -6.64 -9.85
CA LEU A 62 -2.51 -5.62 -8.96
C LEU A 62 -2.15 -5.88 -7.49
N LEU A 63 -2.19 -7.14 -7.04
CA LEU A 63 -1.78 -7.52 -5.68
C LEU A 63 -0.31 -7.19 -5.43
N ARG A 64 0.56 -7.50 -6.41
CA ARG A 64 1.99 -7.18 -6.33
C ARG A 64 2.23 -5.68 -6.24
N VAL A 65 1.51 -4.89 -7.04
CA VAL A 65 1.55 -3.42 -6.95
C VAL A 65 1.15 -2.96 -5.55
N ALA A 66 0.02 -3.43 -5.03
CA ALA A 66 -0.45 -3.06 -3.69
C ALA A 66 0.58 -3.40 -2.59
N LYS A 67 1.23 -4.57 -2.68
CA LYS A 67 2.32 -4.96 -1.77
C LYS A 67 3.54 -4.04 -1.88
N ILE A 68 3.98 -3.71 -3.09
CA ILE A 68 5.10 -2.77 -3.31
C ILE A 68 4.77 -1.40 -2.72
N LEU A 69 3.56 -0.89 -2.92
CA LEU A 69 3.11 0.40 -2.40
C LEU A 69 3.11 0.43 -0.87
N ARG A 70 2.56 -0.60 -0.21
CA ARG A 70 2.61 -0.74 1.25
C ARG A 70 4.05 -0.80 1.76
N ALA A 71 4.88 -1.63 1.16
CA ALA A 71 6.29 -1.77 1.55
C ALA A 71 7.07 -0.45 1.39
N ALA A 72 6.83 0.28 0.30
CA ALA A 72 7.45 1.59 0.06
C ALA A 72 7.04 2.63 1.12
N LEU A 73 5.74 2.71 1.45
CA LEU A 73 5.24 3.59 2.51
C LEU A 73 5.88 3.27 3.86
N LEU A 74 5.84 2.00 4.26
CA LEU A 74 6.38 1.56 5.55
C LEU A 74 7.89 1.81 5.63
N THR A 75 8.63 1.55 4.56
CA THR A 75 10.07 1.83 4.49
C THR A 75 10.35 3.33 4.62
N TYR A 76 9.59 4.16 3.91
CA TYR A 76 9.73 5.61 3.99
C TYR A 76 9.48 6.09 5.43
N ARG A 77 8.38 5.65 6.04
CA ARG A 77 8.01 6.02 7.42
C ARG A 77 8.97 5.47 8.46
N GLU A 78 9.60 4.33 8.21
CA GLU A 78 10.61 3.77 9.11
C GLU A 78 11.88 4.63 9.14
N VAL A 79 12.30 5.20 8.01
CA VAL A 79 13.47 6.09 7.94
C VAL A 79 13.13 7.51 8.37
N LEU A 80 11.95 8.00 7.95
CA LEU A 80 11.47 9.36 8.14
C LEU A 80 10.18 9.36 8.96
N PHE A 81 10.35 9.19 10.26
CA PHE A 81 9.30 9.20 11.27
C PHE A 81 9.33 10.54 12.03
N ASP A 82 8.17 11.16 12.22
CA ASP A 82 8.03 12.49 12.83
C ASP A 82 7.33 12.44 14.20
N ILE A 83 6.72 11.32 14.59
CA ILE A 83 6.05 11.21 15.88
C ILE A 83 7.09 10.81 16.95
N PRO A 84 7.38 11.65 17.96
CA PRO A 84 8.36 11.30 18.98
C PRO A 84 7.72 10.35 20.00
N LEU A 85 7.68 9.05 19.70
CA LEU A 85 7.07 8.05 20.58
C LEU A 85 7.95 7.77 21.81
N ALA A 86 7.30 7.60 22.95
CA ALA A 86 7.88 7.12 24.21
C ALA A 86 7.52 5.66 24.49
N ARG A 87 6.33 5.21 24.07
CA ARG A 87 5.83 3.87 24.35
C ARG A 87 4.77 3.45 23.32
N ILE A 88 4.69 2.15 23.03
CA ILE A 88 3.63 1.53 22.24
C ILE A 88 3.04 0.40 23.09
N GLU A 89 1.72 0.39 23.25
CA GLU A 89 1.04 -0.56 24.14
C GLU A 89 -0.30 -1.00 23.54
N LEU A 90 -0.54 -2.31 23.46
CA LEU A 90 -1.86 -2.84 23.15
C LEU A 90 -2.60 -3.08 24.47
N ARG A 91 -3.74 -2.41 24.64
CA ARG A 91 -4.60 -2.57 25.82
C ARG A 91 -6.05 -2.70 25.36
N GLU A 92 -6.72 -3.76 25.82
CA GLU A 92 -8.15 -3.98 25.57
C GLU A 92 -8.52 -3.92 24.06
N GLY A 93 -7.63 -4.41 23.20
CA GLY A 93 -7.83 -4.42 21.74
C GLY A 93 -7.57 -3.08 21.04
N VAL A 94 -7.09 -2.05 21.76
CA VAL A 94 -6.72 -0.73 21.23
C VAL A 94 -5.21 -0.55 21.33
N LEU A 95 -4.59 -0.08 20.24
CA LEU A 95 -3.16 0.21 20.19
C LEU A 95 -2.91 1.66 20.57
N TYR A 96 -2.29 1.88 21.72
CA TYR A 96 -1.93 3.20 22.22
C TYR A 96 -0.50 3.55 21.83
N LEU A 97 -0.34 4.71 21.20
CA LEU A 97 0.94 5.33 20.85
C LEU A 97 1.16 6.50 21.81
N TYR A 98 2.07 6.37 22.77
CA TYR A 98 2.34 7.43 23.73
C TYR A 98 3.40 8.37 23.17
N ARG A 99 3.04 9.65 23.00
CA ARG A 99 4.00 10.68 22.59
C ARG A 99 4.87 11.08 23.78
N HIS A 100 6.15 11.32 23.50
CA HIS A 100 7.11 11.82 24.48
C HIS A 100 6.83 13.31 24.78
N PRO A 101 6.59 13.70 26.04
CA PRO A 101 6.12 15.05 26.40
C PRO A 101 7.12 16.15 26.05
N SER A 102 8.42 15.89 26.28
CA SER A 102 9.48 16.90 26.11
C SER A 102 10.24 16.84 24.79
N LYS A 103 9.96 15.87 23.91
CA LYS A 103 10.68 15.78 22.62
C LYS A 103 9.94 16.58 21.56
N LYS A 104 10.66 17.53 20.95
CA LYS A 104 10.19 18.27 19.77
C LYS A 104 9.93 17.32 18.61
N ILE A 105 8.94 17.66 17.77
CA ILE A 105 8.66 16.96 16.51
C ILE A 105 9.84 17.20 15.56
N SER A 106 10.39 16.12 15.00
CA SER A 106 11.42 16.18 13.97
C SER A 106 11.52 14.82 13.28
N LEU A 107 11.97 14.82 12.03
CA LEU A 107 12.23 13.59 11.28
C LEU A 107 13.39 12.82 11.90
N ARG A 108 13.17 11.53 12.13
CA ARG A 108 14.12 10.56 12.68
C ARG A 108 13.72 9.14 12.30
N PRO A 109 14.60 8.14 12.43
CA PRO A 109 14.19 6.75 12.29
C PRO A 109 13.14 6.34 13.32
N PHE A 110 12.24 5.44 12.93
CA PHE A 110 11.26 4.85 13.84
C PHE A 110 11.96 4.17 15.03
N PRO A 111 11.51 4.40 16.27
CA PRO A 111 12.12 3.79 17.47
C PRO A 111 11.74 2.31 17.59
N GLY A 112 12.40 1.46 16.79
CA GLY A 112 12.09 0.03 16.67
C GLY A 112 12.17 -0.79 17.96
N HIS A 113 12.86 -0.29 19.00
CA HIS A 113 12.92 -0.93 20.30
C HIS A 113 11.60 -0.85 21.09
N LEU A 114 10.65 0.02 20.71
CA LEU A 114 9.38 0.19 21.42
C LEU A 114 8.38 -0.95 21.19
N THR A 115 8.60 -1.81 20.19
CA THR A 115 7.75 -2.97 19.95
C THR A 115 8.48 -4.04 19.14
N THR A 116 8.20 -5.31 19.46
CA THR A 116 8.63 -6.47 18.67
C THR A 116 7.53 -6.99 17.74
N SER A 117 6.28 -6.50 17.88
CA SER A 117 5.18 -6.86 16.98
C SER A 117 5.29 -6.07 15.67
N VAL A 118 5.31 -6.81 14.56
CA VAL A 118 5.29 -6.23 13.21
C VAL A 118 4.00 -5.43 13.00
N GLU A 119 2.87 -5.95 13.45
CA GLU A 119 1.56 -5.30 13.32
C GLU A 119 1.51 -3.97 14.08
N HIS A 120 2.00 -3.93 15.32
CA HIS A 120 2.03 -2.70 16.11
C HIS A 120 2.96 -1.65 15.49
N LYS A 121 4.12 -2.09 14.97
CA LYS A 121 5.03 -1.22 14.24
C LYS A 121 4.35 -0.63 12.99
N GLU A 122 3.73 -1.45 12.17
CA GLU A 122 3.07 -1.00 10.94
C GLU A 122 1.91 -0.04 11.21
N ALA A 123 1.09 -0.34 12.23
CA ALA A 123 0.01 0.56 12.66
C ALA A 123 0.58 1.91 13.16
N ALA A 124 1.66 1.90 13.94
CA ALA A 124 2.32 3.12 14.40
C ALA A 124 2.93 3.94 13.25
N LEU A 125 3.53 3.28 12.26
CA LEU A 125 4.12 3.93 11.08
C LEU A 125 3.07 4.62 10.20
N THR A 126 1.84 4.09 10.17
CA THR A 126 0.76 4.54 9.28
C THR A 126 -0.33 5.34 9.97
N HIS A 127 -0.32 5.47 11.31
CA HIS A 127 -1.31 6.24 12.05
C HIS A 127 -1.47 7.68 11.51
N ASN A 128 -2.67 8.00 11.01
CA ASN A 128 -3.02 9.26 10.37
C ASN A 128 -2.11 9.63 9.18
N GLN A 129 -1.58 8.63 8.47
CA GLN A 129 -0.70 8.84 7.30
C GLN A 129 -1.39 8.52 5.97
N CYS A 130 -2.71 8.32 5.95
CA CYS A 130 -3.43 7.94 4.72
C CYS A 130 -3.31 8.99 3.60
N THR A 131 -3.38 10.28 3.93
CA THR A 131 -3.18 11.37 2.94
C THR A 131 -1.73 11.45 2.47
N LEU A 132 -0.76 11.34 3.39
CA LEU A 132 0.66 11.27 3.03
C LEU A 132 0.92 10.09 2.10
N ALA A 133 0.32 8.92 2.38
CA ALA A 133 0.47 7.74 1.54
C ALA A 133 0.03 8.01 0.10
N GLN A 134 -1.10 8.69 -0.10
CA GLN A 134 -1.56 9.05 -1.45
C GLN A 134 -0.63 10.05 -2.15
N SER A 135 -0.10 11.04 -1.45
CA SER A 135 0.84 11.98 -2.09
C SER A 135 2.17 11.29 -2.39
N LEU A 136 2.84 10.74 -1.38
CA LEU A 136 4.14 10.07 -1.49
C LEU A 136 4.16 8.99 -2.57
N LEU A 137 3.14 8.13 -2.59
CA LEU A 137 3.10 6.98 -3.49
C LEU A 137 2.60 7.32 -4.90
N GLY A 138 2.11 8.54 -5.14
CA GLY A 138 1.55 8.98 -6.43
C GLY A 138 2.38 8.60 -7.65
N PRO A 139 3.65 9.04 -7.72
CA PRO A 139 4.54 8.71 -8.84
C PRO A 139 4.74 7.20 -9.01
N LEU A 140 4.95 6.48 -7.91
CA LEU A 140 5.19 5.02 -7.92
C LEU A 140 3.95 4.26 -8.38
N ALA A 141 2.79 4.56 -7.81
CA ALA A 141 1.52 3.92 -8.11
C ALA A 141 1.11 4.14 -9.57
N ARG A 142 1.23 5.36 -10.10
CA ARG A 142 0.92 5.64 -11.52
C ARG A 142 1.81 4.86 -12.46
N LYS A 143 3.12 4.77 -12.18
CA LYS A 143 4.02 3.91 -12.95
C LYS A 143 3.54 2.47 -12.87
N LEU A 144 3.48 1.89 -11.67
CA LEU A 144 3.17 0.48 -11.44
C LEU A 144 1.81 0.02 -12.00
N LEU A 145 0.79 0.87 -11.97
CA LEU A 145 -0.56 0.58 -12.45
C LEU A 145 -0.76 0.81 -13.96
N ALA A 146 0.22 1.42 -14.64
CA ALA A 146 0.14 1.68 -16.08
C ALA A 146 -0.09 0.38 -16.87
N GLY A 147 -1.16 0.36 -17.68
CA GLY A 147 -1.58 -0.80 -18.47
C GLY A 147 -2.17 -1.97 -17.65
N VAL A 148 -2.42 -1.76 -16.36
CA VAL A 148 -3.06 -2.75 -15.45
C VAL A 148 -4.45 -2.28 -15.07
N ALA A 149 -4.53 -1.03 -14.62
CA ALA A 149 -5.73 -0.45 -14.06
C ALA A 149 -6.04 0.92 -14.68
N SER A 150 -7.31 1.15 -14.95
CA SER A 150 -7.92 2.46 -15.20
C SER A 150 -9.44 2.32 -15.02
N PRO A 151 -10.11 3.29 -14.39
CA PRO A 151 -9.54 4.50 -13.79
C PRO A 151 -8.73 4.20 -12.52
N ILE A 152 -7.87 5.14 -12.14
CA ILE A 152 -7.16 5.16 -10.85
C ILE A 152 -7.65 6.40 -10.10
N GLU A 153 -8.31 6.19 -8.98
CA GLU A 153 -9.02 7.22 -8.25
C GLU A 153 -8.63 7.23 -6.77
N THR A 154 -8.63 8.39 -6.14
CA THR A 154 -8.61 8.53 -4.67
C THR A 154 -10.02 8.50 -4.13
N LEU A 155 -10.21 7.81 -3.02
CA LEU A 155 -11.48 7.69 -2.33
C LEU A 155 -11.29 8.03 -0.84
N ASP A 156 -12.10 8.97 -0.36
CA ASP A 156 -12.18 9.35 1.05
C ASP A 156 -13.40 8.70 1.70
N LEU A 157 -13.21 8.03 2.83
CA LEU A 157 -14.27 7.36 3.57
C LEU A 157 -14.03 7.35 5.08
N HIS A 158 -15.08 7.13 5.85
CA HIS A 158 -14.96 6.75 7.26
C HIS A 158 -14.95 5.23 7.38
N ILE A 159 -14.04 4.70 8.20
CA ILE A 159 -14.00 3.28 8.57
C ILE A 159 -14.92 3.05 9.77
N GLY A 160 -15.97 2.24 9.61
CA GLY A 160 -16.92 1.95 10.69
C GLY A 160 -16.47 0.82 11.62
N LYS A 161 -15.70 -0.15 11.11
CA LYS A 161 -15.28 -1.34 11.86
C LYS A 161 -13.76 -1.59 11.77
N PRO A 162 -12.94 -0.82 12.51
CA PRO A 162 -11.51 -1.13 12.64
C PRO A 162 -11.30 -2.47 13.40
N LEU A 163 -10.26 -3.23 13.05
CA LEU A 163 -9.90 -4.46 13.77
C LEU A 163 -9.11 -4.16 15.04
N VAL A 164 -8.18 -3.21 14.95
CA VAL A 164 -7.37 -2.70 16.07
C VAL A 164 -7.30 -1.18 15.90
N PRO A 165 -8.14 -0.40 16.59
CA PRO A 165 -8.04 1.05 16.59
C PRO A 165 -6.68 1.48 17.11
N THR A 166 -6.06 2.47 16.45
CA THR A 166 -4.80 3.07 16.92
C THR A 166 -5.07 4.48 17.43
N VAL A 167 -4.61 4.77 18.65
CA VAL A 167 -4.82 6.05 19.34
C VAL A 167 -3.46 6.67 19.69
N LEU A 168 -3.23 7.90 19.26
CA LEU A 168 -2.10 8.71 19.73
C LEU A 168 -2.50 9.42 21.03
N VAL A 169 -1.78 9.12 22.12
CA VAL A 169 -1.96 9.75 23.42
C VAL A 169 -1.03 10.95 23.54
N GLU A 170 -1.61 12.14 23.59
CA GLU A 170 -0.89 13.38 23.84
C GLU A 170 -0.64 13.57 25.35
N ALA A 171 0.48 14.20 25.70
CA ALA A 171 0.93 14.36 27.09
C ALA A 171 -0.05 15.08 28.01
N HIS A 172 -0.98 15.87 27.45
CA HIS A 172 -1.87 16.75 28.20
C HIS A 172 -3.36 16.62 27.85
N ASN A 173 -3.76 15.70 26.96
CA ASN A 173 -5.16 15.52 26.61
C ASN A 173 -5.47 14.05 26.30
N ASN A 174 -6.42 13.47 27.05
CA ASN A 174 -7.03 12.16 26.80
C ASN A 174 -8.07 12.20 25.67
N GLN A 175 -8.01 13.18 24.76
CA GLN A 175 -8.98 13.26 23.68
C GLN A 175 -8.56 12.31 22.56
N ASN A 176 -9.38 11.29 22.35
CA ASN A 176 -9.45 10.56 21.09
C ASN A 176 -9.66 11.60 19.98
N SER A 177 -8.64 11.84 19.16
CA SER A 177 -8.84 12.47 17.86
C SER A 177 -9.76 11.55 17.07
N GLY A 178 -11.07 11.85 17.07
CA GLY A 178 -12.06 11.11 16.28
C GLY A 178 -11.54 10.95 14.86
N GLY A 179 -11.54 9.71 14.37
CA GLY A 179 -10.86 9.34 13.13
C GLY A 179 -11.34 10.19 11.96
N GLY A 180 -10.44 11.02 11.42
CA GLY A 180 -10.69 11.74 10.18
C GLY A 180 -10.92 10.77 9.02
N PRO A 181 -11.33 11.29 7.85
CA PRO A 181 -11.47 10.48 6.64
C PRO A 181 -10.19 9.69 6.35
N HIS A 182 -10.36 8.41 6.02
CA HIS A 182 -9.32 7.56 5.48
C HIS A 182 -9.29 7.69 3.96
N THR A 183 -8.11 7.96 3.41
CA THR A 183 -7.90 8.09 1.96
C THR A 183 -7.17 6.87 1.41
N MET A 184 -7.76 6.24 0.39
CA MET A 184 -7.22 5.06 -0.30
C MET A 184 -7.37 5.17 -1.81
N LEU A 185 -6.82 4.18 -2.54
CA LEU A 185 -7.02 4.08 -3.99
C LEU A 185 -8.18 3.17 -4.33
N LYS A 186 -9.08 3.65 -5.20
CA LYS A 186 -10.06 2.86 -5.93
C LYS A 186 -9.55 2.67 -7.36
N VAL A 187 -9.45 1.43 -7.80
CA VAL A 187 -8.88 1.09 -9.10
C VAL A 187 -9.79 0.17 -9.90
N GLY A 188 -10.08 0.56 -11.14
CA GLY A 188 -10.76 -0.28 -12.12
C GLY A 188 -9.75 -1.16 -12.86
N VAL A 189 -10.02 -2.45 -13.01
CA VAL A 189 -9.16 -3.35 -13.81
C VAL A 189 -9.64 -3.35 -15.25
N HIS A 190 -8.71 -3.04 -16.17
CA HIS A 190 -9.00 -3.06 -17.60
C HIS A 190 -9.57 -4.40 -18.04
N SER A 191 -10.60 -4.36 -18.90
CA SER A 191 -11.22 -5.51 -19.57
C SER A 191 -11.97 -6.52 -18.69
N SER A 192 -11.96 -6.41 -17.36
CA SER A 192 -12.77 -7.28 -16.48
C SER A 192 -13.96 -6.57 -15.85
N GLY A 193 -13.96 -5.23 -15.80
CA GLY A 193 -14.98 -4.45 -15.09
C GLY A 193 -14.87 -4.53 -13.57
N GLU A 194 -13.86 -5.23 -13.05
CA GLU A 194 -13.63 -5.38 -11.61
C GLU A 194 -13.13 -4.06 -11.00
N THR A 195 -13.63 -3.74 -9.81
CA THR A 195 -13.18 -2.58 -9.04
C THR A 195 -12.58 -3.05 -7.71
N TRP A 196 -11.38 -2.57 -7.41
CA TRP A 196 -10.62 -2.96 -6.22
C TRP A 196 -10.24 -1.74 -5.38
N ILE A 197 -10.02 -1.98 -4.10
CA ILE A 197 -9.39 -1.06 -3.15
C ILE A 197 -7.94 -1.47 -2.97
N VAL A 198 -7.03 -0.52 -3.15
CA VAL A 198 -5.63 -0.62 -2.74
C VAL A 198 -5.43 0.29 -1.53
N ASP A 199 -5.10 -0.30 -0.39
CA ASP A 199 -4.99 0.41 0.90
C ASP A 199 -3.61 0.19 1.54
N PRO A 200 -2.59 0.96 1.14
CA PRO A 200 -1.24 0.86 1.71
C PRO A 200 -1.16 1.25 3.19
N ALA A 201 -2.12 2.04 3.69
CA ALA A 201 -2.15 2.59 5.05
C ALA A 201 -3.19 1.90 5.96
N GLY A 202 -3.86 0.85 5.49
CA GLY A 202 -4.94 0.17 6.22
C GLY A 202 -4.51 -0.44 7.55
N CYS A 203 -3.21 -0.69 7.75
CA CYS A 203 -2.67 -1.17 9.02
C CYS A 203 -2.88 -0.19 10.18
N GLN A 204 -3.18 1.09 9.95
CA GLN A 204 -3.59 2.03 11.02
C GLN A 204 -4.88 1.58 11.74
N TYR A 205 -5.69 0.73 11.09
CA TYR A 205 -6.92 0.13 11.63
C TYR A 205 -6.78 -1.37 11.91
N GLY A 206 -5.56 -1.91 11.82
CA GLY A 206 -5.28 -3.34 11.97
C GLY A 206 -5.55 -4.18 10.71
N PHE A 207 -5.87 -3.57 9.56
CA PHE A 207 -6.09 -4.33 8.33
C PHE A 207 -4.77 -4.85 7.74
N ARG A 208 -4.75 -6.14 7.38
CA ARG A 208 -3.56 -6.80 6.82
C ARG A 208 -3.57 -6.86 5.30
N ASP A 209 -4.74 -6.99 4.69
CA ASP A 209 -4.86 -7.07 3.24
C ASP A 209 -4.62 -5.71 2.59
N VAL A 210 -3.76 -5.69 1.58
CA VAL A 210 -3.43 -4.48 0.81
C VAL A 210 -4.31 -4.31 -0.42
N LEU A 211 -5.01 -5.36 -0.83
CA LEU A 211 -5.86 -5.41 -2.02
C LEU A 211 -7.13 -6.19 -1.69
N ILE A 212 -8.29 -5.55 -1.81
CA ILE A 212 -9.60 -6.18 -1.58
C ILE A 212 -10.58 -5.64 -2.63
N PRO A 213 -11.53 -6.45 -3.12
CA PRO A 213 -12.61 -5.96 -3.97
C PRO A 213 -13.41 -4.84 -3.33
N TYR A 214 -13.86 -3.89 -4.14
CA TYR A 214 -14.56 -2.70 -3.68
C TYR A 214 -15.74 -3.02 -2.75
N ASP A 215 -16.71 -3.81 -3.22
CA ASP A 215 -17.91 -4.11 -2.45
C ASP A 215 -17.59 -4.83 -1.13
N ARG A 216 -16.67 -5.80 -1.18
CA ARG A 216 -16.22 -6.54 0.00
C ARG A 216 -15.54 -5.63 1.02
N TYR A 217 -14.72 -4.68 0.57
CA TYR A 217 -14.05 -3.74 1.46
C TYR A 217 -15.09 -2.90 2.23
N PHE A 218 -16.14 -2.45 1.56
CA PHE A 218 -17.23 -1.67 2.17
C PHE A 218 -18.04 -2.48 3.16
N GLU A 219 -18.41 -3.70 2.80
CA GLU A 219 -19.18 -4.61 3.64
C GLU A 219 -18.41 -4.99 4.90
N GLU A 220 -17.18 -5.49 4.76
CA GLU A 220 -16.39 -6.00 5.90
C GLU A 220 -16.00 -4.91 6.90
N LYS A 221 -15.79 -3.67 6.43
CA LYS A 221 -15.28 -2.55 7.24
C LYS A 221 -16.33 -1.50 7.59
N ALA A 222 -17.58 -1.71 7.18
CA ALA A 222 -18.70 -0.80 7.39
C ALA A 222 -18.37 0.64 6.96
N CYS A 223 -17.85 0.81 5.75
CA CYS A 223 -17.36 2.10 5.28
C CYS A 223 -18.49 3.07 4.89
N THR A 224 -18.28 4.36 5.14
CA THR A 224 -19.16 5.45 4.65
C THR A 224 -18.38 6.43 3.78
N ILE A 225 -18.81 6.66 2.55
CA ILE A 225 -18.14 7.58 1.61
C ILE A 225 -18.24 9.01 2.13
N VAL A 226 -17.12 9.72 2.17
CA VAL A 226 -17.05 11.14 2.58
C VAL A 226 -17.19 12.04 1.36
N SER A 227 -16.56 11.69 0.25
CA SER A 227 -16.67 12.44 -1.01
C SER A 227 -16.58 11.53 -2.22
N PRO A 228 -17.12 11.94 -3.39
CA PRO A 228 -17.02 11.16 -4.62
C PRO A 228 -15.56 10.85 -4.99
N PRO A 229 -15.29 9.68 -5.62
CA PRO A 229 -13.96 9.37 -6.12
C PRO A 229 -13.41 10.48 -7.03
N LYS A 230 -12.11 10.77 -6.90
CA LYS A 230 -11.42 11.79 -7.71
C LYS A 230 -10.27 11.14 -8.47
N ALA A 231 -9.97 11.65 -9.67
CA ALA A 231 -8.82 11.18 -10.43
C ALA A 231 -7.53 11.29 -9.60
N TYR A 232 -6.73 10.22 -9.58
CA TYR A 232 -5.52 10.18 -8.77
C TYR A 232 -4.34 10.88 -9.45
N LEU A 233 -4.24 12.18 -9.20
CA LEU A 233 -3.23 13.07 -9.77
C LEU A 233 -2.18 13.54 -8.76
N ALA A 234 -2.22 13.06 -7.52
CA ALA A 234 -1.30 13.48 -6.47
C ALA A 234 0.16 13.15 -6.82
N HIS A 235 1.06 14.09 -6.62
CA HIS A 235 2.50 13.87 -6.63
C HIS A 235 3.02 13.91 -5.19
N GLU A 236 4.31 13.65 -5.02
CA GLU A 236 4.94 13.38 -3.73
C GLU A 236 4.75 14.49 -2.70
N THR A 237 4.42 15.73 -3.09
CA THR A 237 4.22 16.89 -2.20
C THR A 237 2.81 17.50 -2.20
N THR A 238 1.82 16.88 -2.86
CA THR A 238 0.50 17.48 -3.05
C THR A 238 -0.22 17.85 -1.75
N ASP A 239 -0.22 16.96 -0.75
CA ASP A 239 -0.76 17.24 0.60
C ASP A 239 -0.03 18.39 1.29
N LEU A 240 1.31 18.47 1.21
CA LEU A 240 2.08 19.56 1.81
C LEU A 240 1.75 20.91 1.16
N GLU A 241 1.56 20.95 -0.16
CA GLU A 241 1.13 22.15 -0.87
C GLU A 241 -0.30 22.57 -0.52
N PHE A 242 -1.19 21.59 -0.32
CA PHE A 242 -2.52 21.86 0.20
C PHE A 242 -2.46 22.47 1.60
N MET A 243 -1.64 21.90 2.50
CA MET A 243 -1.46 22.43 3.86
C MET A 243 -0.86 23.84 3.85
N ASP A 244 0.13 24.12 2.99
CA ASP A 244 0.72 25.45 2.88
C ASP A 244 -0.30 26.49 2.43
N LYS A 245 -1.15 26.16 1.44
CA LYS A 245 -2.25 27.04 0.99
C LYS A 245 -3.29 27.24 2.09
N PHE A 246 -3.64 26.17 2.82
CA PHE A 246 -4.59 26.24 3.92
C PHE A 246 -4.09 27.18 5.04
N PHE A 247 -2.84 27.04 5.46
CA PHE A 247 -2.25 27.89 6.51
C PHE A 247 -1.88 29.30 6.04
N ALA A 248 -1.56 29.51 4.76
CA ALA A 248 -1.38 30.85 4.22
C ALA A 248 -2.64 31.72 4.41
N ASN A 249 -3.81 31.09 4.38
CA ASN A 249 -5.09 31.76 4.61
C ASN A 249 -5.49 31.84 6.11
N GLN A 250 -4.67 31.32 7.03
CA GLN A 250 -4.92 31.34 8.48
C GLN A 250 -3.61 31.66 9.27
N PRO A 251 -3.16 32.93 9.30
CA PRO A 251 -1.84 33.33 9.82
C PRO A 251 -1.59 32.96 11.29
N LEU A 252 -2.64 32.91 12.12
CA LEU A 252 -2.58 32.55 13.54
C LEU A 252 -2.15 31.10 13.81
N MET A 253 -2.16 30.23 12.80
CA MET A 253 -1.80 28.80 12.93
C MET A 253 -0.37 28.50 12.47
N ARG A 254 0.39 29.50 11.98
CA ARG A 254 1.71 29.29 11.36
C ARG A 254 2.81 29.17 12.42
N MET A 255 2.93 28.00 13.04
CA MET A 255 4.04 27.71 13.96
C MET A 255 5.34 27.43 13.19
N GLY A 256 6.41 28.19 13.44
CA GLY A 256 7.70 28.06 12.72
C GLY A 256 8.33 26.66 12.78
N SER A 257 8.03 25.86 13.81
CA SER A 257 8.45 24.46 13.91
C SER A 257 7.79 23.53 12.87
N MET A 258 6.60 23.86 12.39
CA MET A 258 5.90 23.11 11.35
C MET A 258 6.50 23.36 9.96
N ALA A 259 6.98 24.58 9.70
CA ALA A 259 7.61 24.92 8.43
C ALA A 259 8.90 24.11 8.21
N ALA A 260 9.81 24.08 9.18
CA ALA A 260 11.04 23.31 9.09
C ALA A 260 10.78 21.79 8.96
N LEU A 261 9.74 21.27 9.61
CA LEU A 261 9.31 19.88 9.47
C LEU A 261 8.80 19.60 8.06
N ASN A 262 7.97 20.49 7.50
CA ASN A 262 7.45 20.38 6.14
C ASN A 262 8.58 20.42 5.11
N ASP A 263 9.59 21.28 5.29
CA ASP A 263 10.76 21.33 4.40
C ASP A 263 11.56 20.02 4.44
N GLY A 264 11.74 19.45 5.64
CA GLY A 264 12.35 18.14 5.81
C GLY A 264 11.55 17.03 5.08
N HIS A 265 10.23 17.05 5.21
CA HIS A 265 9.36 16.14 4.48
C HIS A 265 9.51 16.33 2.98
N ARG A 266 9.43 17.56 2.45
CA ARG A 266 9.63 17.87 1.02
C ARG A 266 10.95 17.27 0.50
N LYS A 267 12.06 17.54 1.19
CA LYS A 267 13.38 16.96 0.83
C LYS A 267 13.32 15.43 0.77
N GLY A 268 12.81 14.77 1.82
CA GLY A 268 12.71 13.32 1.87
C GLY A 268 11.83 12.73 0.77
N ARG A 269 10.74 13.42 0.42
CA ARG A 269 9.81 13.01 -0.64
C ARG A 269 10.39 13.19 -2.04
N THR A 270 11.14 14.26 -2.29
CA THR A 270 11.90 14.43 -3.54
C THR A 270 12.99 13.35 -3.70
N VAL A 271 13.67 12.98 -2.61
CA VAL A 271 14.62 11.85 -2.62
C VAL A 271 13.90 10.54 -2.96
N PHE A 272 12.72 10.28 -2.37
CA PHE A 272 11.90 9.13 -2.72
C PHE A 272 11.49 9.12 -4.20
N ALA A 273 10.98 10.24 -4.71
CA ALA A 273 10.58 10.36 -6.12
C ALA A 273 11.76 10.11 -7.07
N THR A 274 12.94 10.65 -6.75
CA THR A 274 14.18 10.40 -7.51
C THR A 274 14.54 8.91 -7.55
N PHE A 275 14.35 8.19 -6.45
CA PHE A 275 14.56 6.74 -6.42
C PHE A 275 13.56 6.02 -7.33
N VAL A 276 12.28 6.39 -7.27
CA VAL A 276 11.22 5.82 -8.11
C VAL A 276 11.53 6.03 -9.59
N ASP A 277 11.95 7.23 -9.99
CA ASP A 277 12.29 7.51 -11.38
C ASP A 277 13.46 6.68 -11.89
N LYS A 278 14.49 6.50 -11.06
CA LYS A 278 15.68 5.71 -11.41
C LYS A 278 15.43 4.21 -11.47
N ARG A 279 14.59 3.66 -10.59
CA ARG A 279 14.40 2.20 -10.47
C ARG A 279 13.20 1.66 -11.24
N VAL A 280 12.13 2.44 -11.33
CA VAL A 280 10.87 1.99 -11.94
C VAL A 280 10.75 2.44 -13.41
N GLY A 281 11.60 3.36 -13.86
CA GLY A 281 11.67 3.81 -15.26
C GLY A 281 10.39 4.49 -15.76
N SER A 282 10.37 4.87 -17.03
CA SER A 282 9.19 5.39 -17.73
C SER A 282 9.06 4.72 -19.10
N GLY A 283 7.83 4.45 -19.56
CA GLY A 283 7.59 3.98 -20.93
C GLY A 283 7.92 2.49 -21.18
N LYS A 284 8.73 2.18 -22.19
CA LYS A 284 9.03 0.80 -22.62
C LYS A 284 9.89 0.04 -21.58
N ASP A 285 10.80 0.75 -20.91
CA ASP A 285 11.64 0.24 -19.82
C ASP A 285 10.83 -0.11 -18.56
N PHE A 286 9.66 0.51 -18.37
CA PHE A 286 8.75 0.19 -17.27
C PHE A 286 8.16 -1.22 -17.40
N PHE A 287 7.87 -1.69 -18.62
CA PHE A 287 7.42 -3.07 -18.82
C PHE A 287 8.53 -4.07 -18.47
N ASP A 288 9.79 -3.72 -18.68
CA ASP A 288 10.94 -4.56 -18.31
C ASP A 288 11.30 -4.47 -16.82
N SER A 289 11.13 -3.29 -16.19
CA SER A 289 11.28 -3.13 -14.74
C SER A 289 10.16 -3.82 -13.95
N PHE A 290 8.90 -3.80 -14.41
CA PHE A 290 7.84 -4.61 -13.79
C PHE A 290 7.93 -6.09 -14.15
N LYS A 291 8.48 -6.47 -15.33
CA LYS A 291 8.89 -7.86 -15.59
C LYS A 291 9.86 -8.35 -14.53
N SER A 292 10.68 -7.49 -13.94
CA SER A 292 11.50 -7.90 -12.80
C SER A 292 10.61 -8.46 -11.70
N PHE A 293 9.44 -7.90 -11.39
CA PHE A 293 8.50 -8.44 -10.39
C PHE A 293 7.61 -9.59 -10.88
N ASN A 294 7.83 -10.12 -12.09
CA ASN A 294 7.22 -11.37 -12.54
C ASN A 294 7.94 -12.59 -11.94
N GLY A 295 7.32 -13.76 -12.09
CA GLY A 295 7.78 -15.02 -11.51
C GLY A 295 6.80 -15.58 -10.50
N SER A 296 7.22 -16.63 -9.81
CA SER A 296 6.55 -17.24 -8.67
C SER A 296 6.36 -16.26 -7.50
N ALA A 297 5.53 -16.64 -6.54
CA ALA A 297 5.37 -15.85 -5.31
C ALA A 297 6.70 -15.66 -4.56
N ALA A 298 7.53 -16.70 -4.46
CA ALA A 298 8.82 -16.64 -3.77
C ALA A 298 9.81 -15.67 -4.46
N GLU A 299 9.89 -15.71 -5.79
CA GLU A 299 10.73 -14.78 -6.55
C GLU A 299 10.25 -13.34 -6.39
N PHE A 300 8.94 -13.12 -6.37
CA PHE A 300 8.39 -11.80 -6.11
C PHE A 300 8.78 -11.29 -4.71
N GLU A 301 8.62 -12.09 -3.66
CA GLU A 301 8.95 -11.68 -2.29
C GLU A 301 10.46 -11.39 -2.13
N ALA A 302 11.33 -12.18 -2.77
CA ALA A 302 12.78 -11.92 -2.76
C ALA A 302 13.12 -10.56 -3.42
N LYS A 303 12.47 -10.24 -4.54
CA LYS A 303 12.66 -8.97 -5.25
C LYS A 303 12.07 -7.79 -4.49
N LEU A 304 10.92 -7.96 -3.85
CA LEU A 304 10.33 -6.97 -2.95
C LEU A 304 11.27 -6.64 -1.79
N LYS A 305 11.89 -7.66 -1.18
CA LYS A 305 12.90 -7.47 -0.13
C LYS A 305 14.12 -6.68 -0.64
N GLY A 306 14.61 -6.99 -1.84
CA GLY A 306 15.68 -6.24 -2.49
C GLY A 306 15.32 -4.76 -2.70
N PHE A 307 14.13 -4.50 -3.26
CA PHE A 307 13.59 -3.16 -3.45
C PHE A 307 13.53 -2.36 -2.14
N VAL A 308 13.01 -2.97 -1.06
CA VAL A 308 12.92 -2.35 0.27
C VAL A 308 14.31 -2.00 0.81
N GLY A 309 15.28 -2.92 0.69
CA GLY A 309 16.65 -2.69 1.16
C GLY A 309 17.34 -1.54 0.43
N GLU A 310 17.18 -1.45 -0.89
CA GLU A 310 17.73 -0.37 -1.69
C GLU A 310 17.06 0.98 -1.40
N LEU A 311 15.72 0.99 -1.27
CA LEU A 311 14.98 2.20 -0.93
C LEU A 311 15.40 2.74 0.44
N LYS A 312 15.50 1.86 1.44
CA LYS A 312 15.96 2.23 2.80
C LYS A 312 17.33 2.88 2.76
N LYS A 313 18.31 2.21 2.11
CA LYS A 313 19.67 2.75 1.93
C LYS A 313 19.67 4.10 1.20
N HIS A 314 18.83 4.25 0.17
CA HIS A 314 18.72 5.50 -0.59
C HIS A 314 18.22 6.66 0.27
N LEU A 315 17.19 6.43 1.08
CA LEU A 315 16.62 7.43 1.99
C LEU A 315 17.60 7.78 3.12
N GLU A 316 18.22 6.78 3.77
CA GLU A 316 19.20 7.01 4.84
C GLU A 316 20.40 7.82 4.35
N THR A 317 20.88 7.57 3.13
CA THR A 317 22.05 8.27 2.57
C THR A 317 21.73 9.71 2.13
N LYS A 318 20.50 9.99 1.68
CA LYS A 318 20.20 11.24 0.95
C LYS A 318 19.13 12.13 1.57
N ALA A 319 18.25 11.58 2.38
CA ALA A 319 17.20 12.34 3.07
C ALA A 319 17.61 12.75 4.49
N VAL A 320 18.41 11.92 5.17
CA VAL A 320 18.85 12.15 6.56
C VAL A 320 20.19 12.88 6.64
N ALA A 321 21.02 12.81 5.58
CA ALA A 321 22.23 13.62 5.40
C ALA A 321 21.89 15.07 5.05
#